data_AF-A0A0L0FJ10-F1
#
_entry.id   AF-A0A0L0FJ10-F1
#
_cell.length_a   1.000
_cell.length_b   1.000
_cell.length_c   1.000
_cell.angle_alpha   90.00
_cell.angle_beta   90.00
_cell.angle_gamma   90.00
#
_symmetry.space_group_name_H-M   'P 1'
#
loop_
_entity.id
_entity.type
_entity.pdbx_description
1 polymer ?
#
loop_
_entity_poly.entity_id
_entity_poly.type
_entity_poly.pdbx_seq_one_letter_code
_entity_poly.pdbx_strand_id
1 'polypeptide(L)'
;MGKLLESRKIQRATHNMYAYRIYNESKGVWLADCDDDGEQHAGSRLAHLLDMQGVKDVLVVVSRWFGGILLGPDRFKHINNVARVALVDQGYVRDKEK
;
A
#
# COMPACT_ATOMS: atom_id res chain seq x y z
N MET A 1 8.92 -4.46 9.03
CA MET A 1 7.65 -5.05 9.48
C MET A 1 7.56 -5.35 10.99
N GLY A 2 8.65 -5.70 11.69
CA GLY A 2 8.61 -6.12 13.10
C GLY A 2 7.74 -5.26 14.04
N LYS A 3 7.92 -3.94 14.05
CA LYS A 3 7.13 -3.03 14.91
C LYS A 3 5.63 -3.05 14.59
N LEU A 4 5.26 -3.11 13.31
CA LEU A 4 3.88 -3.15 12.86
C LEU A 4 3.16 -4.42 13.34
N LEU A 5 3.89 -5.54 13.36
CA LEU A 5 3.38 -6.85 13.77
C LEU A 5 3.27 -7.02 15.31
N GLU A 6 3.74 -6.06 16.11
CA GLU A 6 3.44 -6.02 17.55
C GLU A 6 1.93 -5.78 17.79
N SER A 7 1.23 -5.14 16.84
CA SER A 7 -0.22 -5.01 16.88
C SER A 7 -0.89 -6.35 16.57
N ARG A 8 -1.49 -6.97 17.59
CA ARG A 8 -2.21 -8.26 17.44
C ARG A 8 -3.28 -8.24 16.35
N LYS A 9 -3.89 -7.09 16.09
CA LYS A 9 -4.90 -6.97 15.03
C LYS A 9 -4.27 -7.19 13.65
N ILE A 10 -3.17 -6.48 13.38
CA ILE A 10 -2.43 -6.53 12.10
C ILE A 10 -1.72 -7.87 11.94
N GLN A 11 -1.11 -8.38 13.02
CA GLN A 11 -0.45 -9.69 13.01
C GLN A 11 -1.41 -10.82 12.56
N ARG A 12 -2.70 -10.69 12.87
CA ARG A 12 -3.75 -11.65 12.49
C ARG A 12 -4.36 -11.40 11.12
N ALA A 13 -3.89 -10.39 10.38
CA ALA A 13 -4.30 -10.20 8.99
C ALA A 13 -3.85 -11.39 8.14
N THR A 14 -4.65 -11.73 7.13
CA THR A 14 -4.31 -12.78 6.17
C THR A 14 -3.14 -12.36 5.30
N HIS A 15 -3.07 -11.06 4.96
CA HIS A 15 -2.01 -10.46 4.16
C HIS A 15 -1.71 -9.05 4.67
N ASN A 16 -0.44 -8.67 4.74
CA ASN A 16 0.10 -7.36 5.08
C ASN A 16 0.99 -6.85 3.95
N MET A 17 0.38 -6.64 2.78
CA MET A 17 1.06 -6.18 1.57
C MET A 17 1.54 -4.74 1.72
N TYR A 18 2.66 -4.39 1.08
CA TYR A 18 3.20 -3.04 1.13
C TYR A 18 3.85 -2.60 -0.16
N ALA A 19 4.02 -1.28 -0.30
CA ALA A 19 4.90 -0.67 -1.27
C ALA A 19 5.53 0.59 -0.68
N TYR A 20 6.73 0.94 -1.10
CA TYR A 20 7.36 2.21 -0.74
C TYR A 20 8.07 2.85 -1.92
N ARG A 21 8.25 4.17 -1.83
CA ARG A 21 8.99 4.96 -2.80
C ARG A 21 9.68 6.13 -2.11
N ILE A 22 11.00 6.06 -2.00
CA ILE A 22 11.85 7.02 -1.29
C ILE A 22 12.84 7.61 -2.28
N TYR A 23 12.98 8.94 -2.31
CA TYR A 23 13.93 9.60 -3.19
C TYR A 23 15.26 9.82 -2.45
N ASN A 24 16.32 9.24 -2.98
CA ASN A 24 17.66 9.50 -2.48
C ASN A 24 18.23 10.75 -3.15
N GLU A 25 18.19 11.89 -2.44
CA GLU A 25 18.65 13.17 -2.97
C GLU A 25 20.16 13.21 -3.28
N SER A 26 20.99 12.49 -2.53
CA SER A 26 22.44 12.49 -2.75
C SER A 26 22.85 11.68 -3.99
N LYS A 27 22.08 10.67 -4.35
CA LYS A 27 22.32 9.82 -5.53
C LYS A 27 21.43 10.17 -6.73
N GLY A 28 20.39 10.98 -6.55
CA GLY A 28 19.43 11.32 -7.60
C GLY A 28 18.61 10.13 -8.09
N VAL A 29 18.37 9.12 -7.24
CA VAL A 29 17.67 7.88 -7.62
C VAL A 29 16.52 7.56 -6.69
N TRP A 30 15.52 6.85 -7.21
CA TRP A 30 14.42 6.29 -6.42
C TRP A 30 14.82 4.94 -5.83
N LEU A 31 14.58 4.79 -4.53
CA LEU A 31 14.56 3.51 -3.83
C LEU A 31 13.09 3.12 -3.69
N ALA A 32 12.66 2.09 -4.41
CA ALA A 32 11.28 1.63 -4.41
C ALA A 32 11.25 0.10 -4.44
N ASP A 33 10.32 -0.48 -3.69
CA ASP A 33 10.08 -1.91 -3.65
C ASP A 33 8.65 -2.19 -3.15
N CYS A 34 8.20 -3.43 -3.29
CA CYS A 34 6.88 -3.86 -2.85
C CYS A 34 6.86 -5.35 -2.49
N ASP A 35 5.91 -5.73 -1.65
CA ASP A 35 5.65 -7.11 -1.26
C ASP A 35 4.15 -7.38 -1.24
N ASP A 36 3.76 -8.49 -1.84
CA ASP A 36 2.38 -8.96 -1.92
C ASP A 36 1.92 -9.65 -0.62
N ASP A 37 2.84 -10.15 0.21
CA ASP A 37 2.56 -11.01 1.37
C ASP A 37 1.55 -12.14 1.05
N GLY A 38 1.72 -12.79 -0.11
CA GLY A 38 0.83 -13.85 -0.61
C GLY A 38 -0.43 -13.37 -1.32
N GLU A 39 -0.76 -12.08 -1.29
CA GLU A 39 -1.82 -11.46 -2.08
C GLU A 39 -1.31 -11.10 -3.48
N GLN A 40 -1.18 -12.10 -4.36
CA GLN A 40 -0.56 -11.93 -5.68
C GLN A 40 -1.00 -10.66 -6.42
N HIS A 41 0.00 -9.88 -6.86
CA HIS A 41 -0.08 -8.60 -7.56
C HIS A 41 -0.53 -7.39 -6.74
N ALA A 42 -0.77 -7.50 -5.43
CA ALA A 42 -1.23 -6.36 -4.63
C ALA A 42 -0.14 -5.30 -4.40
N GLY A 43 1.06 -5.71 -4.01
CA GLY A 43 2.23 -4.86 -3.80
C GLY A 43 2.62 -4.09 -5.04
N SER A 44 2.69 -4.74 -6.22
CA SER A 44 3.02 -4.05 -7.47
C SER A 44 1.94 -3.02 -7.88
N ARG A 45 0.66 -3.30 -7.59
CA ARG A 45 -0.43 -2.34 -7.77
C ARG A 45 -0.34 -1.15 -6.82
N LEU A 46 0.07 -1.37 -5.57
CA LEU A 46 0.34 -0.29 -4.61
C LEU A 46 1.54 0.56 -5.04
N ALA A 47 2.63 -0.07 -5.53
CA ALA A 47 3.78 0.65 -6.06
C ALA A 47 3.39 1.53 -7.26
N HIS A 48 2.59 0.98 -8.19
CA HIS A 48 2.05 1.73 -9.32
C HIS A 48 1.16 2.90 -8.87
N LEU A 49 0.34 2.71 -7.82
CA LEU A 49 -0.47 3.79 -7.25
C LEU A 49 0.41 4.93 -6.72
N LEU A 50 1.48 4.63 -5.97
CA LEU A 50 2.40 5.64 -5.44
C LEU A 50 3.07 6.44 -6.57
N ASP A 51 3.53 5.75 -7.61
CA ASP A 51 4.19 6.37 -8.76
C ASP A 51 3.22 7.26 -9.56
N MET A 52 2.03 6.75 -9.89
CA MET A 52 0.99 7.49 -10.62
C MET A 52 0.48 8.73 -9.88
N GLN A 53 0.46 8.70 -8.55
CA GLN A 53 0.06 9.84 -7.73
C GLN A 53 1.22 10.79 -7.40
N GLY A 54 2.44 10.49 -7.87
CA GLY A 54 3.62 11.31 -7.60
C GLY A 54 4.04 11.33 -6.13
N VAL A 55 3.70 10.29 -5.37
CA VAL A 55 4.02 10.22 -3.94
C VAL A 55 5.52 9.99 -3.76
N LYS A 56 6.11 10.77 -2.85
CA LYS A 56 7.54 10.78 -2.52
C LYS A 56 7.71 10.55 -1.01
N ASP A 57 8.68 9.72 -0.65
CA ASP A 57 9.13 9.43 0.73
C ASP A 57 8.04 8.81 1.62
N VAL A 58 7.27 7.89 1.03
CA VAL A 58 6.18 7.18 1.73
C VAL A 58 6.32 5.67 1.60
N LEU A 59 6.01 4.97 2.69
CA LEU A 59 5.70 3.55 2.72
C LEU A 59 4.22 3.38 3.08
N VAL A 60 3.48 2.61 2.28
CA VAL A 60 2.09 2.26 2.55
C VAL A 60 1.98 0.76 2.83
N VAL A 61 1.21 0.40 3.86
CA VAL A 61 0.87 -0.99 4.16
C VAL A 61 -0.64 -1.13 4.13
N VAL A 62 -1.14 -2.16 3.44
CA VAL A 62 -2.54 -2.55 3.48
C VAL A 62 -2.64 -3.92 4.14
N SER A 63 -3.34 -3.97 5.28
CA SER A 63 -3.69 -5.22 5.94
C SER A 63 -5.04 -5.71 5.44
N ARG A 64 -5.11 -6.95 4.96
CA ARG A 64 -6.33 -7.61 4.48
C ARG A 64 -6.63 -8.84 5.34
N TRP A 65 -7.89 -8.98 5.77
CA TRP A 65 -8.41 -10.16 6.44
C TRP A 65 -9.35 -10.92 5.50
N PHE A 66 -9.18 -12.24 5.39
CA PHE A 66 -10.12 -13.07 4.66
C PHE A 66 -11.42 -13.21 5.45
N GLY A 67 -12.53 -12.75 4.85
CA GLY A 67 -13.85 -12.76 5.46
C GLY A 67 -14.72 -13.97 5.13
N GLY A 68 -14.16 -15.03 4.53
CA GLY A 68 -14.92 -16.24 4.13
C GLY A 68 -15.45 -16.24 2.69
N ILE A 69 -15.29 -15.13 1.95
CA ILE A 69 -15.74 -15.01 0.55
C ILE A 69 -14.56 -14.61 -0.34
N LEU A 70 -14.40 -15.30 -1.47
CA LEU A 70 -13.43 -14.95 -2.50
C LEU A 70 -13.95 -13.77 -3.32
N LEU A 71 -13.35 -12.59 -3.10
CA LEU A 71 -13.70 -11.37 -3.84
C LEU A 71 -13.17 -11.34 -5.29
N GLY A 72 -12.39 -12.34 -5.71
CA GLY A 72 -11.79 -12.37 -7.04
C GLY A 72 -11.00 -11.08 -7.34
N PRO A 73 -11.03 -10.57 -8.59
CA PRO A 73 -10.34 -9.34 -8.96
C PRO A 73 -10.81 -8.06 -8.23
N ASP A 74 -12.04 -8.05 -7.71
CA ASP A 74 -12.58 -6.84 -7.05
C ASP A 74 -11.83 -6.46 -5.77
N ARG A 75 -11.14 -7.43 -5.13
CA ARG A 75 -10.27 -7.15 -3.98
C ARG A 75 -9.25 -6.04 -4.26
N PHE A 76 -8.74 -5.95 -5.50
CA PHE A 76 -7.74 -4.96 -5.87
C PHE A 76 -8.32 -3.53 -5.86
N LYS A 77 -9.61 -3.39 -6.17
CA LYS A 77 -10.30 -2.10 -6.06
C LYS A 77 -10.30 -1.64 -4.60
N HIS A 78 -10.61 -2.54 -3.67
CA HIS A 78 -10.60 -2.22 -2.24
C HIS A 78 -9.19 -1.90 -1.72
N ILE A 79 -8.19 -2.70 -2.09
CA ILE A 79 -6.78 -2.50 -1.69
C ILE A 79 -6.28 -1.12 -2.16
N ASN A 80 -6.47 -0.80 -3.44
CA ASN A 80 -6.04 0.49 -3.97
C ASN A 80 -6.84 1.65 -3.38
N ASN A 81 -8.15 1.48 -3.18
CA ASN A 81 -8.99 2.53 -2.63
C ASN A 81 -8.60 2.86 -1.18
N VAL A 82 -8.40 1.86 -0.32
CA VAL A 82 -8.02 2.13 1.08
C VAL A 82 -6.62 2.76 1.18
N ALA A 83 -5.68 2.34 0.32
CA ALA A 83 -4.37 2.98 0.24
C ALA A 83 -4.49 4.44 -0.22
N ARG A 84 -5.28 4.73 -1.25
CA ARG A 84 -5.54 6.10 -1.72
C ARG A 84 -6.17 6.96 -0.63
N VAL A 85 -7.20 6.46 0.06
CA VAL A 85 -7.85 7.18 1.16
C VAL A 85 -6.83 7.55 2.24
N ALA A 86 -6.00 6.59 2.68
CA ALA A 86 -4.96 6.86 3.67
C ALA A 86 -3.96 7.93 3.18
N LEU A 87 -3.57 7.90 1.90
CA LEU A 87 -2.68 8.91 1.33
C LEU A 87 -3.32 10.30 1.24
N VAL A 88 -4.63 10.38 0.96
CA VAL A 88 -5.39 11.64 0.97
C VAL A 88 -5.51 12.18 2.39
N ASP A 89 -5.89 11.33 3.35
CA ASP A 89 -6.04 11.72 4.76
C ASP A 89 -4.74 12.23 5.37
N GLN A 90 -3.59 11.74 4.91
CA GLN A 90 -2.26 12.20 5.33
C GLN A 90 -1.70 13.34 4.46
N GLY A 91 -2.45 13.83 3.47
CA GLY A 91 -2.07 14.97 2.63
C GLY A 91 -1.05 14.68 1.53
N TYR A 92 -0.73 13.41 1.24
CA TYR A 92 0.18 13.02 0.16
C TYR A 92 -0.48 13.04 -1.21
N VAL A 93 -1.80 12.94 -1.27
CA VAL A 93 -2.58 12.97 -2.51
C VAL A 93 -3.69 14.00 -2.35
N ARG A 94 -3.86 14.87 -3.35
CA ARG A 94 -5.01 15.79 -3.37
C ARG A 94 -6.25 15.03 -3.82
N ASP A 95 -7.39 15.29 -3.18
CA ASP A 95 -8.63 14.81 -3.74
C ASP A 95 -8.87 15.56 -5.05
N LYS A 96 -9.16 14.83 -6.13
CA LYS A 96 -9.63 15.50 -7.35
C LYS A 96 -11.04 15.93 -7.01
N GLU A 97 -11.29 17.24 -6.97
CA GLU A 97 -12.66 17.77 -6.84
C GLU A 97 -13.57 17.02 -7.82
N LYS A 98 -14.70 16.52 -7.30
CA LYS A 98 -15.71 15.80 -8.08
C LYS A 98 -16.36 16.71 -9.11
#